data_AF-A0A8J7QAQ5-F1
#
_entry.id   AF-A0A8J7QAQ5-F1
#
_cell.length_a   1.000
_cell.length_b   1.000
_cell.length_c   1.000
_cell.angle_alpha   90.00
_cell.angle_beta   90.00
_cell.angle_gamma   90.00
#
_symmetry.space_group_name_H-M   'P 1'
#
loop_
_entity.id
_entity.type
_entity.pdbx_description
1 polymer ?
#
loop_
_entity_poly.entity_id
_entity_poly.type
_entity_poly.pdbx_seq_one_letter_code
_entity_poly.pdbx_strand_id
1 'polypeptide(L)'
;MKFFRNLLRRKPELCQEDLVKPFCLKAKQAILAEDLPKAIAYLDCGIRVAPNRLNLYLQRAQIFQYGLDNYSRALEDYRYILRELETQPDARLEAQCRRAMRDMMNGTGTQARDL
;
A
#
# COMPACT_ATOMS: atom_id res chain seq x y z
N MET A 1 -14.49 -17.47 2.24
CA MET A 1 -14.01 -16.85 0.98
C MET A 1 -14.69 -17.39 -0.30
N LYS A 2 -15.96 -17.84 -0.28
CA LYS A 2 -16.66 -18.33 -1.50
C LYS A 2 -17.64 -17.30 -2.10
N PHE A 3 -18.06 -16.29 -1.34
CA PHE A 3 -19.11 -15.34 -1.74
C PHE A 3 -18.64 -14.30 -2.76
N PHE A 4 -17.44 -13.71 -2.58
CA PHE A 4 -16.92 -12.67 -3.47
C PHE A 4 -16.50 -13.20 -4.85
N ARG A 5 -15.90 -14.40 -4.93
CA ARG A 5 -15.65 -15.08 -6.22
C ARG A 5 -16.94 -15.32 -6.99
N ASN A 6 -18.06 -15.55 -6.30
CA ASN A 6 -19.36 -15.79 -6.93
C ASN A 6 -20.06 -14.50 -7.40
N LEU A 7 -19.78 -13.36 -6.75
CA LEU A 7 -20.28 -12.04 -7.16
C LEU A 7 -19.62 -11.54 -8.45
N LEU A 8 -18.31 -11.78 -8.60
CA LEU A 8 -17.54 -11.50 -9.82
C LEU A 8 -18.01 -12.31 -11.04
N ARG A 9 -18.67 -13.44 -10.81
CA ARG A 9 -19.26 -14.28 -11.87
C ARG A 9 -20.55 -13.70 -12.46
N ARG A 10 -21.22 -12.77 -11.76
CA ARG A 10 -22.53 -12.21 -12.15
C ARG A 10 -22.45 -10.89 -12.93
N LYS A 11 -21.29 -10.23 -12.97
CA LYS A 11 -21.07 -8.99 -13.74
C LYS A 11 -19.66 -9.00 -14.33
N PRO A 12 -19.46 -9.57 -15.53
CA PRO A 12 -18.15 -9.68 -16.18
C PRO A 12 -17.55 -8.32 -16.61
N GLU A 13 -18.29 -7.22 -16.45
CA GLU A 13 -17.95 -5.87 -16.90
C GLU A 13 -17.31 -4.98 -15.83
N LEU A 14 -17.29 -5.38 -14.54
CA LEU A 14 -16.63 -4.55 -13.53
C LEU A 14 -15.12 -4.70 -13.65
N CYS A 15 -14.48 -3.65 -14.16
CA CYS A 15 -13.04 -3.50 -14.11
C CYS A 15 -12.60 -3.50 -12.63
N GLN A 16 -11.41 -4.05 -12.34
CA GLN A 16 -10.85 -4.01 -10.98
C GLN A 16 -10.79 -2.58 -10.42
N GLU A 17 -10.73 -1.59 -11.29
CA GLU A 17 -10.76 -0.17 -10.94
C GLU A 17 -12.08 0.26 -10.29
N ASP A 18 -13.23 -0.19 -10.81
CA ASP A 18 -14.56 0.12 -10.25
C ASP A 18 -14.74 -0.46 -8.86
N LEU A 19 -14.12 -1.61 -8.61
CA LEU A 19 -14.14 -2.28 -7.32
C LEU A 19 -13.24 -1.61 -6.27
N VAL A 20 -12.15 -0.97 -6.71
CA VAL A 20 -11.14 -0.35 -5.83
C VAL A 20 -11.46 1.10 -5.52
N LYS A 21 -12.06 1.82 -6.47
CA LYS A 21 -12.41 3.24 -6.37
C LYS A 21 -13.09 3.65 -5.05
N PRO A 22 -14.13 2.95 -4.53
CA PRO A 22 -14.74 3.34 -3.26
C PRO A 22 -13.78 3.24 -2.07
N PHE A 23 -12.86 2.27 -2.08
CA PHE A 23 -11.87 2.13 -1.01
C PHE A 23 -10.80 3.23 -1.08
N CYS A 24 -10.33 3.58 -2.28
CA CYS A 24 -9.41 4.70 -2.47
C CYS A 24 -10.00 6.03 -1.98
N LEU A 25 -11.26 6.31 -2.32
CA LEU A 25 -11.94 7.54 -1.91
C LEU A 25 -12.08 7.61 -0.39
N LYS A 26 -12.49 6.50 0.25
CA LYS A 26 -12.62 6.43 1.70
C LYS A 26 -11.28 6.50 2.42
N ALA A 27 -10.24 5.86 1.90
CA ALA A 27 -8.88 5.97 2.42
C ALA A 27 -8.40 7.43 2.36
N LYS A 28 -8.59 8.11 1.23
CA LYS A 28 -8.25 9.53 1.07
C LYS A 28 -9.00 10.42 2.06
N GLN A 29 -10.31 10.20 2.25
CA GLN A 29 -11.10 10.94 3.23
C GLN A 29 -10.58 10.72 4.66
N ALA A 30 -10.22 9.47 5.01
CA ALA A 30 -9.67 9.16 6.32
C ALA A 30 -8.29 9.80 6.53
N ILE A 31 -7.41 9.82 5.52
CA ILE A 31 -6.13 10.53 5.57
C ILE A 31 -6.34 12.03 5.79
N LEU A 32 -7.29 12.65 5.09
CA LEU A 32 -7.62 14.07 5.25
C LEU A 32 -8.22 14.38 6.63
N ALA A 33 -8.84 13.39 7.27
CA ALA A 33 -9.34 13.48 8.64
C ALA A 33 -8.30 13.07 9.70
N GLU A 34 -7.05 12.82 9.28
CA GLU A 34 -5.94 12.32 10.12
C GLU A 34 -6.21 10.97 10.82
N ASP A 35 -7.26 10.25 10.39
CA ASP A 35 -7.61 8.92 10.89
C ASP A 35 -6.83 7.86 10.09
N LEU A 36 -5.54 7.78 10.36
CA LEU A 36 -4.61 6.84 9.72
C LEU A 36 -5.00 5.37 9.91
N PRO A 37 -5.47 4.89 11.10
CA PRO A 37 -5.93 3.52 11.26
C PRO A 37 -7.09 3.18 10.33
N LYS A 38 -8.05 4.10 10.16
CA LYS A 38 -9.19 3.90 9.26
C LYS A 38 -8.77 3.98 7.79
N ALA A 39 -7.83 4.84 7.45
CA ALA A 39 -7.23 4.88 6.11
C ALA A 39 -6.60 3.52 5.73
N ILE A 40 -5.81 2.94 6.65
CA ILE A 40 -5.22 1.61 6.47
C ILE A 40 -6.31 0.55 6.29
N ALA A 41 -7.36 0.56 7.12
CA ALA A 41 -8.45 -0.40 7.01
C ALA A 41 -9.16 -0.34 5.63
N TYR A 42 -9.32 0.85 5.06
CA TYR A 42 -9.85 0.98 3.70
C TYR A 42 -8.87 0.48 2.63
N LEU A 43 -7.57 0.77 2.77
CA LEU A 43 -6.55 0.25 1.86
C LEU A 43 -6.47 -1.27 1.91
N ASP A 44 -6.57 -1.88 3.10
CA ASP A 44 -6.61 -3.33 3.28
C ASP A 44 -7.81 -3.96 2.55
N CYS A 45 -8.97 -3.31 2.60
CA CYS A 45 -10.14 -3.77 1.86
C CYS A 45 -9.92 -3.66 0.35
N GLY A 46 -9.32 -2.56 -0.13
CA GLY A 46 -8.94 -2.41 -1.54
C GLY A 46 -7.98 -3.50 -2.01
N ILE A 47 -6.94 -3.78 -1.22
CA ILE A 47 -5.93 -4.81 -1.50
C ILE A 47 -6.57 -6.20 -1.59
N ARG A 48 -7.52 -6.53 -0.71
CA ARG A 48 -8.24 -7.82 -0.77
C ARG A 48 -9.04 -8.01 -2.06
N VAL A 49 -9.52 -6.91 -2.65
CA VAL A 49 -10.34 -6.96 -3.86
C VAL A 49 -9.49 -6.87 -5.13
N ALA A 50 -8.36 -6.15 -5.09
CA ALA A 50 -7.41 -6.06 -6.19
C ALA A 50 -5.96 -6.13 -5.68
N PRO A 51 -5.43 -7.34 -5.44
CA PRO A 51 -4.12 -7.53 -4.80
C PRO A 51 -2.93 -7.16 -5.69
N ASN A 52 -3.15 -6.99 -6.99
CA ASN A 52 -2.17 -6.55 -7.99
C ASN A 52 -2.09 -5.02 -8.12
N ARG A 53 -2.87 -4.25 -7.36
CA ARG A 53 -2.87 -2.79 -7.41
C ARG A 53 -1.77 -2.21 -6.51
N LEU A 54 -0.56 -2.11 -7.07
CA LEU A 54 0.65 -1.66 -6.37
C LEU A 54 0.52 -0.28 -5.72
N ASN A 55 -0.30 0.60 -6.28
CA ASN A 55 -0.59 1.93 -5.73
C ASN A 55 -1.29 1.89 -4.36
N LEU A 56 -2.02 0.81 -4.02
CA LEU A 56 -2.62 0.64 -2.69
C LEU A 56 -1.56 0.31 -1.65
N TYR A 57 -0.61 -0.57 -1.99
CA TYR A 57 0.53 -0.90 -1.13
C TYR A 57 1.43 0.32 -0.95
N LEU A 58 1.66 1.11 -2.01
CA LEU A 58 2.47 2.33 -1.91
C LEU A 58 1.86 3.34 -0.92
N GLN A 59 0.56 3.60 -1.02
CA GLN A 59 -0.14 4.49 -0.10
C GLN A 59 -0.11 3.96 1.33
N ARG A 60 -0.29 2.64 1.51
CA ARG A 60 -0.26 2.02 2.84
C ARG A 60 1.15 2.10 3.46
N ALA A 61 2.19 1.84 2.67
CA ALA A 61 3.59 1.97 3.07
C ALA A 61 3.92 3.40 3.52
N GLN A 62 3.44 4.42 2.80
CA GLN A 62 3.65 5.82 3.16
C GLN A 62 2.96 6.19 4.47
N ILE A 63 1.75 5.69 4.72
CA ILE A 63 1.06 5.91 6.00
C ILE A 63 1.85 5.25 7.13
N PHE A 64 2.32 4.01 6.94
CA PHE A 64 3.16 3.35 7.94
C PHE A 64 4.47 4.10 8.18
N GLN A 65 5.14 4.57 7.13
CA GLN A 65 6.42 5.28 7.23
C GLN A 65 6.27 6.66 7.88
N TYR A 66 5.42 7.52 7.33
CA TYR A 66 5.39 8.94 7.70
C TYR A 66 4.31 9.28 8.72
N GLY A 67 3.29 8.43 8.85
CA GLY A 67 2.16 8.69 9.73
C GLY A 67 2.21 7.93 11.05
N LEU A 68 2.82 6.74 11.06
CA LEU A 68 2.82 5.84 12.23
C LEU A 68 4.23 5.40 12.68
N ASP A 69 5.28 5.87 12.00
CA ASP A 69 6.68 5.43 12.19
C ASP A 69 6.88 3.91 12.26
N ASN A 70 5.97 3.16 11.64
CA ASN A 70 6.00 1.70 11.58
C ASN A 70 6.79 1.25 10.36
N TYR A 71 8.10 1.47 10.42
CA TYR A 71 9.00 1.14 9.31
C TYR A 71 9.00 -0.34 8.96
N SER A 72 8.73 -1.24 9.92
CA SER A 72 8.63 -2.68 9.65
C SER A 72 7.55 -3.01 8.61
N ARG A 73 6.33 -2.51 8.81
CA ARG A 73 5.21 -2.72 7.88
C ARG A 73 5.39 -1.93 6.59
N ALA A 74 5.96 -0.73 6.65
CA ALA A 74 6.28 0.04 5.45
C ALA A 74 7.27 -0.72 4.55
N LEU A 75 8.34 -1.29 5.13
CA LEU A 75 9.32 -2.10 4.42
C LEU A 75 8.71 -3.37 3.81
N GLU A 76 7.77 -4.03 4.48
CA GLU A 76 7.04 -5.17 3.90
C GLU A 76 6.31 -4.78 2.61
N ASP A 77 5.58 -3.67 2.63
CA ASP A 77 4.85 -3.18 1.45
C ASP A 77 5.79 -2.75 0.32
N TYR A 78 6.87 -2.03 0.61
CA TYR A 78 7.85 -1.67 -0.42
C TYR A 78 8.54 -2.90 -1.03
N ARG A 79 8.86 -3.92 -0.24
CA ARG A 79 9.45 -5.17 -0.74
C ARG A 79 8.47 -5.93 -1.63
N TYR A 80 7.18 -5.93 -1.27
CA TYR A 80 6.15 -6.51 -2.12
C TYR A 80 6.09 -5.79 -3.47
N ILE A 81 6.07 -4.45 -3.48
CA ILE A 81 6.05 -3.67 -4.73
C ILE A 81 7.26 -4.01 -5.60
N LEU A 82 8.47 -3.99 -5.03
CA LEU A 82 9.69 -4.29 -5.77
C LEU A 82 9.69 -5.68 -6.39
N ARG A 83 9.16 -6.69 -5.67
CA ARG A 83 9.01 -8.06 -6.19
C ARG A 83 8.06 -8.10 -7.40
N GLU A 84 6.92 -7.42 -7.33
CA GLU A 84 5.96 -7.42 -8.44
C GLU A 84 6.48 -6.67 -9.67
N LEU A 85 7.30 -5.62 -9.46
CA LEU A 85 7.95 -4.88 -10.55
C LEU A 85 8.99 -5.69 -11.34
N GLU A 86 9.49 -6.81 -10.80
CA GLU A 86 10.33 -7.75 -11.58
C GLU A 86 9.58 -8.30 -12.80
N THR A 87 8.25 -8.38 -12.72
CA THR A 87 7.39 -8.86 -13.82
C THR A 87 6.88 -7.72 -14.70
N GLN A 88 6.71 -6.52 -14.14
CA GLN A 88 6.20 -5.33 -14.82
C GLN A 88 7.02 -4.11 -14.42
N PRO A 89 8.13 -3.83 -15.12
CA PRO A 89 9.05 -2.77 -14.73
C PRO A 89 8.39 -1.39 -14.76
N ASP A 90 8.42 -0.70 -13.61
CA ASP A 90 8.12 0.72 -13.47
C ASP A 90 9.31 1.37 -12.77
N ALA A 91 10.23 1.92 -13.56
CA ALA A 91 11.47 2.49 -13.06
C ALA A 91 11.24 3.64 -12.07
N ARG A 92 10.14 4.40 -12.22
CA ARG A 92 9.81 5.49 -11.32
C ARG A 92 9.37 4.95 -9.96
N LEU A 93 8.45 3.99 -9.96
CA LEU A 93 7.97 3.37 -8.73
C LEU A 93 9.08 2.59 -8.03
N GLU A 94 9.93 1.90 -8.79
CA GLU A 94 11.11 1.21 -8.27
C GLU A 94 12.06 2.19 -7.56
N ALA A 95 12.46 3.27 -8.24
CA ALA A 95 13.33 4.29 -7.66
C ALA A 95 12.73 4.92 -6.40
N GLN A 96 11.41 5.18 -6.41
CA GLN A 96 10.68 5.68 -5.25
C GLN A 96 10.75 4.71 -4.07
N CYS A 97 10.49 3.42 -4.29
CA CYS A 97 10.54 2.40 -3.23
C CYS A 97 11.96 2.26 -2.67
N ARG A 98 12.98 2.16 -3.54
CA ARG A 98 14.38 2.04 -3.10
C ARG A 98 14.85 3.25 -2.29
N ARG A 99 14.42 4.45 -2.67
CA ARG A 99 14.70 5.69 -1.91
C ARG A 99 14.05 5.62 -0.52
N ALA A 100 12.76 5.34 -0.46
CA ALA A 100 12.03 5.23 0.81
C ALA A 100 12.66 4.19 1.75
N MET A 101 13.01 3.01 1.23
CA MET A 101 13.69 1.96 2.00
C MET A 101 15.05 2.41 2.53
N ARG A 102 15.84 3.11 1.71
CA ARG A 102 17.13 3.69 2.14
C ARG A 102 16.94 4.72 3.24
N ASP A 103 15.98 5.62 3.10
CA ASP A 103 15.70 6.68 4.08
C ASP A 103 15.33 6.07 5.45
N MET A 104 14.53 5.00 5.48
CA MET A 104 14.18 4.29 6.71
C MET A 104 15.36 3.52 7.34
N MET A 105 16.23 2.91 6.53
CA MET A 105 17.44 2.24 7.05
C MET A 105 18.46 3.24 7.61
N ASN A 106 18.56 4.44 7.02
CA ASN A 106 19.45 5.48 7.50
C ASN A 106 18.92 6.17 8.77
N GLY A 107 17.61 6.39 8.88
CA GLY A 107 16.98 6.97 10.07
C GLY A 107 16.99 6.04 11.29
N THR A 108 17.00 4.72 11.08
CA THR A 108 17.14 3.72 12.16
C THR A 108 18.58 3.55 12.63
N GLY A 109 19.57 3.81 11.77
CA GLY A 109 20.99 3.76 12.09
C GLY A 109 21.51 4.93 12.94
N THR A 110 20.81 6.06 12.98
CA THR A 110 21.18 7.22 13.82
C THR A 110 20.75 7.11 15.28
N GLN A 111 19.79 6.22 15.63
CA GLN A 111 19.43 5.97 17.03
C GLN A 111 20.35 4.96 17.73
N ALA A 112 21.22 4.27 16.98
CA ALA A 112 22.12 3.24 17.50
C ALA A 112 23.58 3.70 17.68
N ARG A 113 23.89 4.99 17.47
CA ARG A 113 25.25 5.54 17.61
C ARG A 113 25.51 6.31 18.91
N ASP A 114 24.49 6.43 19.77
CA ASP A 114 24.57 7.16 21.05
C ASP A 114 24.35 6.23 22.27
N LEU A 115 24.99 5.05 22.29
CA LEU A 115 25.16 4.21 23.48
C LEU A 115 26.60 3.75 23.64
#